data_AF-A0A538AL06-F1
#
_entry.id   AF-A0A538AL06-F1
#
_cell.length_a   1.000
_cell.length_b   1.000
_cell.length_c   1.000
_cell.angle_alpha   90.00
_cell.angle_beta   90.00
_cell.angle_gamma   90.00
#
_symmetry.space_group_name_H-M   'P 1'
#
loop_
_entity.id
_entity.type
_entity.pdbx_description
1 polymer ?
#
loop_
_entity_poly.entity_id
_entity_poly.type
_entity_poly.pdbx_seq_one_letter_code
_entity_poly.pdbx_strand_id
1 'polypeptide(L)'
;MTSFTTPRRTPSVLVPVIAGSGVIALALPVYLVAGWRLGGWLLAATLWLGSQAFAYFLVRLRARGNLVAAGVAAFGMMFRAIAVMIVVFAVAVSDPWLGLAAAITYALAYTVELGLSLVTYFGSPPV
;
A
#
# COMPACT_ATOMS: atom_id res chain seq x y z
N MET A 1 25.63 -16.11 13.91
CA MET A 1 24.57 -15.08 14.05
C MET A 1 24.49 -14.33 12.73
N THR A 2 23.37 -14.40 12.02
CA THR A 2 23.16 -13.62 10.79
C THR A 2 22.83 -12.17 11.19
N SER A 3 23.61 -11.22 10.70
CA SER A 3 23.42 -9.80 11.01
C SER A 3 22.18 -9.26 10.29
N PHE A 4 21.52 -8.24 10.86
CA PHE A 4 20.46 -7.47 10.18
C PHE A 4 20.92 -6.83 8.86
N THR A 5 22.23 -6.63 8.72
CA THR A 5 22.85 -6.00 7.54
C THR A 5 23.17 -6.98 6.41
N THR A 6 22.99 -8.29 6.60
CA THR A 6 23.29 -9.26 5.55
C THR A 6 22.22 -9.17 4.44
N PRO A 7 22.63 -8.97 3.16
CA PRO A 7 21.70 -8.93 2.05
C PRO A 7 20.85 -10.20 1.95
N ARG A 8 19.61 -10.07 1.51
CA ARG A 8 18.67 -11.18 1.31
C ARG A 8 18.06 -11.11 -0.07
N ARG A 9 17.56 -12.25 -0.58
CA ARG A 9 16.84 -12.28 -1.85
C ARG A 9 15.66 -11.32 -1.79
N THR A 10 15.45 -10.62 -2.90
CA THR A 10 14.30 -9.73 -3.05
C THR A 10 13.00 -10.57 -3.01
N PRO A 11 12.09 -10.32 -2.06
CA PRO A 11 10.86 -11.07 -1.93
C PRO A 11 9.88 -10.73 -3.05
N SER A 12 8.91 -11.62 -3.29
CA SER A 12 7.85 -11.37 -4.24
C SER A 12 6.94 -10.23 -3.78
N VAL A 13 6.64 -9.28 -4.66
CA VAL A 13 5.72 -8.17 -4.38
C VAL A 13 4.25 -8.58 -4.44
N LEU A 14 3.91 -9.68 -5.11
CA LEU A 14 2.52 -10.09 -5.35
C LEU A 14 1.78 -10.51 -4.08
N VAL A 15 2.42 -11.28 -3.20
CA VAL A 15 1.79 -11.79 -1.97
C VAL A 15 1.31 -10.65 -1.06
N PRO A 16 2.16 -9.64 -0.73
CA PRO A 16 1.72 -8.46 0.00
C PRO A 16 0.55 -7.70 -0.65
N VAL A 17 0.61 -7.51 -1.97
CA VAL A 17 -0.42 -6.76 -2.72
C VAL A 17 -1.76 -7.48 -2.72
N ILE A 18 -1.76 -8.80 -2.92
CA ILE A 18 -2.97 -9.62 -2.87
C ILE A 18 -3.58 -9.58 -1.47
N ALA A 19 -2.75 -9.69 -0.42
CA ALA A 19 -3.23 -9.64 0.95
C ALA A 19 -3.89 -8.29 1.30
N GLY A 20 -3.24 -7.17 0.95
CA GLY A 20 -3.84 -5.84 1.15
C GLY A 20 -5.12 -5.64 0.32
N SER A 21 -5.16 -6.15 -0.91
CA SER A 21 -6.37 -6.13 -1.74
C SER A 21 -7.49 -6.98 -1.12
N GLY A 22 -7.14 -8.10 -0.48
CA GLY A 22 -8.05 -8.91 0.30
C GLY A 22 -8.66 -8.14 1.48
N VAL A 23 -7.88 -7.31 2.18
CA VAL A 23 -8.40 -6.44 3.25
C VAL A 23 -9.43 -5.46 2.70
N ILE A 24 -9.15 -4.81 1.56
CA ILE A 24 -10.12 -3.91 0.90
C ILE A 24 -11.41 -4.67 0.52
N ALA A 25 -11.28 -5.86 -0.07
CA ALA A 25 -12.44 -6.67 -0.46
C ALA A 25 -13.28 -7.11 0.74
N LEU A 26 -12.63 -7.56 1.82
CA LEU A 26 -13.29 -7.97 3.07
C LEU A 26 -13.86 -6.80 3.86
N ALA A 27 -13.38 -5.57 3.65
CA ALA A 27 -13.99 -4.40 4.24
C ALA A 27 -15.39 -4.12 3.64
N LEU A 28 -15.65 -4.49 2.38
CA LEU A 28 -16.94 -4.26 1.74
C LEU A 28 -18.13 -4.87 2.52
N PRO A 29 -18.16 -6.17 2.86
CA PRO A 29 -19.24 -6.73 3.65
C PRO A 29 -19.37 -6.09 5.04
N VAL A 30 -18.27 -5.66 5.66
CA VAL A 30 -18.32 -4.93 6.94
C VAL A 30 -19.05 -3.60 6.77
N TYR A 31 -18.76 -2.84 5.71
CA TYR A 31 -19.44 -1.58 5.43
C TYR A 31 -20.94 -1.78 5.17
N LEU A 32 -21.30 -2.85 4.45
CA LEU A 32 -22.69 -3.20 4.18
C LEU A 32 -23.45 -3.58 5.46
N VAL A 33 -22.88 -4.43 6.31
CA VAL A 33 -23.53 -4.90 7.54
C VAL A 33 -23.60 -3.80 8.60
N ALA A 34 -22.54 -3.00 8.75
CA ALA A 34 -22.48 -1.93 9.74
C ALA A 34 -23.24 -0.66 9.31
N GLY A 35 -23.82 -0.63 8.11
CA GLY A 35 -24.48 0.55 7.55
C GLY A 35 -23.52 1.74 7.36
N TRP A 36 -22.22 1.46 7.21
CA TRP A 36 -21.23 2.51 6.99
C TRP A 36 -21.36 3.07 5.58
N ARG A 37 -20.87 4.29 5.40
CA ARG A 37 -20.95 4.98 4.13
C ARG A 37 -20.08 4.28 3.09
N LEU A 38 -20.74 3.62 2.12
CA LEU A 38 -20.07 2.90 1.02
C LEU A 38 -19.10 3.78 0.22
N GLY A 39 -19.31 5.09 0.20
CA GLY A 39 -18.37 6.04 -0.38
C GLY A 39 -16.96 5.96 0.23
N GLY A 40 -16.84 5.68 1.54
CA GLY A 40 -15.54 5.59 2.21
C GLY A 40 -14.76 4.36 1.76
N TRP A 41 -15.46 3.23 1.62
CA TRP A 41 -14.90 2.02 1.02
C TRP A 41 -14.49 2.25 -0.44
N LEU A 42 -15.36 2.87 -1.25
CA LEU A 42 -15.05 3.18 -2.66
C LEU A 42 -13.83 4.09 -2.79
N LEU A 43 -13.72 5.12 -1.94
CA LEU A 43 -12.56 6.01 -1.91
C LEU A 43 -11.30 5.22 -1.57
N ALA A 44 -11.32 4.40 -0.52
CA ALA A 44 -10.19 3.55 -0.13
C ALA A 44 -9.80 2.58 -1.25
N ALA A 45 -10.75 1.92 -1.90
CA ALA A 45 -10.50 1.00 -3.00
C ALA A 45 -9.88 1.72 -4.21
N THR A 46 -10.38 2.91 -4.55
CA THR A 46 -9.84 3.73 -5.63
C THR A 46 -8.40 4.18 -5.32
N LEU A 47 -8.16 4.66 -4.10
CA LEU A 47 -6.83 5.05 -3.63
C LEU A 47 -5.88 3.85 -3.62
N TRP A 48 -6.34 2.69 -3.18
CA TRP A 48 -5.59 1.44 -3.20
C TRP A 48 -5.12 1.11 -4.61
N LEU A 49 -6.05 1.03 -5.57
CA LEU A 49 -5.75 0.72 -6.98
C LEU A 49 -4.80 1.74 -7.60
N GLY A 50 -5.03 3.04 -7.38
CA GLY A 50 -4.15 4.09 -7.87
C GLY A 50 -2.74 3.96 -7.29
N SER A 51 -2.64 3.64 -5.99
CA SER A 51 -1.37 3.45 -5.31
C SER A 51 -0.60 2.22 -5.83
N GLN A 52 -1.29 1.11 -6.13
CA GLN A 52 -0.69 -0.09 -6.71
C GLN A 52 -0.26 0.13 -8.16
N ALA A 53 -1.07 0.82 -8.96
CA ALA A 53 -0.72 1.20 -10.32
C ALA A 53 0.53 2.08 -10.36
N PHE A 54 0.64 3.04 -9.43
CA PHE A 54 1.83 3.87 -9.28
C PHE A 54 3.06 3.05 -8.89
N ALA A 55 2.94 2.14 -7.92
CA ALA A 55 4.03 1.25 -7.54
C ALA A 55 4.50 0.37 -8.71
N TYR A 56 3.56 -0.21 -9.46
CA TYR A 56 3.86 -0.99 -10.67
C TYR A 56 4.63 -0.17 -11.71
N PHE A 57 4.19 1.07 -11.95
CA PHE A 57 4.87 1.99 -12.86
C PHE A 57 6.32 2.27 -12.43
N LEU A 58 6.55 2.51 -11.14
CA LEU A 58 7.90 2.74 -10.60
C LEU A 58 8.81 1.50 -10.72
N VAL A 59 8.27 0.31 -10.46
CA VAL A 59 9.00 -0.96 -10.68
C VAL A 59 9.40 -1.09 -12.14
N ARG A 60 8.50 -0.74 -13.07
CA ARG A 60 8.77 -0.79 -14.50
C ARG A 60 9.83 0.22 -14.94
N LEU A 61 9.85 1.42 -14.34
CA LEU A 61 10.90 2.42 -14.56
C LEU A 61 12.27 1.94 -14.06
N ARG A 62 12.33 1.36 -12.84
CA ARG A 62 13.57 0.84 -12.25
C ARG A 62 14.19 -0.28 -13.10
N ALA A 63 13.38 -1.12 -13.72
CA ALA A 63 13.85 -2.20 -14.60
C ALA A 63 14.68 -1.72 -15.81
N ARG A 64 14.70 -0.41 -16.10
CA ARG A 64 15.53 0.19 -17.16
C ARG A 64 17.01 0.38 -16.79
N GLY A 65 17.42 0.05 -15.56
CA GLY A 65 18.83 -0.17 -15.20
C GLY A 65 19.69 1.06 -14.89
N ASN A 66 19.11 2.27 -14.76
CA ASN A 66 19.87 3.48 -14.43
C ASN A 66 19.71 3.87 -12.93
N LEU A 67 20.76 4.45 -12.31
CA LEU A 67 20.74 4.86 -10.89
C LEU A 67 19.68 5.92 -10.55
N VAL A 68 19.49 6.90 -11.42
CA VAL A 68 18.42 7.91 -11.33
C VAL A 68 17.04 7.23 -11.30
N ALA A 69 16.81 6.20 -12.12
CA ALA A 69 15.55 5.46 -12.13
C ALA A 69 15.34 4.68 -10.81
N ALA A 70 16.41 4.15 -10.21
CA ALA A 70 16.36 3.54 -8.88
C ALA A 70 16.05 4.58 -7.78
N GLY A 71 16.64 5.76 -7.84
CA GLY A 71 16.39 6.87 -6.91
C GLY A 71 14.95 7.40 -7.01
N VAL A 72 14.46 7.64 -8.23
CA VAL A 72 13.07 8.07 -8.50
C VAL A 72 12.07 7.00 -8.04
N ALA A 73 12.37 5.72 -8.26
CA ALA A 73 11.51 4.64 -7.79
C ALA A 73 11.45 4.57 -6.26
N ALA A 74 12.57 4.79 -5.56
CA ALA A 74 12.61 4.83 -4.10
C ALA A 74 11.82 6.03 -3.55
N PHE A 75 12.06 7.23 -4.08
CA PHE A 75 11.31 8.43 -3.69
C PHE A 75 9.83 8.32 -4.00
N GLY A 76 9.48 7.78 -5.17
CA GLY A 76 8.09 7.58 -5.57
C GLY A 76 7.36 6.60 -4.64
N MET A 77 8.00 5.52 -4.21
CA MET A 77 7.40 4.61 -3.24
C MET A 77 7.12 5.30 -1.90
N MET A 78 8.01 6.17 -1.43
CA MET A 78 7.79 6.98 -0.21
C MET A 78 6.63 7.98 -0.40
N PHE A 79 6.61 8.64 -1.56
CA PHE A 79 5.61 9.65 -1.92
C PHE A 79 4.20 9.06 -2.04
N ARG A 80 4.06 7.79 -2.44
CA ARG A 80 2.77 7.08 -2.55
C ARG A 80 1.91 7.25 -1.30
N ALA A 81 2.48 7.07 -0.11
CA ALA A 81 1.75 7.21 1.16
C ALA A 81 1.31 8.67 1.41
N ILE A 82 2.18 9.63 1.10
CA ILE A 82 1.89 11.06 1.24
C ILE A 82 0.76 11.49 0.29
N ALA A 83 0.80 11.04 -0.97
CA ALA A 83 -0.24 11.34 -1.95
C ALA A 83 -1.61 10.85 -1.49
N VAL A 84 -1.69 9.62 -0.98
CA VAL A 84 -2.95 9.07 -0.44
C VAL A 84 -3.42 9.89 0.77
N MET A 85 -2.52 10.22 1.68
CA MET A 85 -2.83 11.03 2.84
C MET A 85 -3.42 12.39 2.44
N ILE A 86 -2.82 13.08 1.47
CA ILE A 86 -3.34 14.37 0.95
C ILE A 86 -4.78 14.23 0.45
N VAL A 87 -5.08 13.19 -0.33
CA VAL A 87 -6.45 12.98 -0.85
C VAL A 87 -7.43 12.71 0.28
N VAL A 88 -7.06 11.86 1.25
CA VAL A 88 -7.89 11.57 2.42
C VAL A 88 -8.17 12.84 3.23
N PHE A 89 -7.15 13.68 3.46
CA PHE A 89 -7.33 14.96 4.15
C PHE A 89 -8.24 15.90 3.38
N ALA A 90 -8.06 16.02 2.07
CA ALA A 90 -8.92 16.86 1.23
C ALA A 90 -10.39 16.42 1.31
N VAL A 91 -10.65 15.10 1.30
CA VAL A 91 -12.01 14.56 1.50
C VAL A 91 -12.51 14.81 2.90
N ALA A 92 -11.67 14.65 3.93
CA ALA A 92 -12.05 14.89 5.32
C ALA A 92 -12.44 16.35 5.60
N VAL A 93 -11.92 17.31 4.83
CA VAL A 93 -12.33 18.73 4.93
C VAL A 93 -13.78 18.93 4.51
N SER A 94 -14.23 18.26 3.45
CA SER A 94 -15.64 18.31 3.03
C SER A 94 -16.53 17.40 3.87
N ASP A 95 -16.02 16.23 4.23
CA ASP A 95 -16.75 15.21 4.95
C ASP A 95 -15.83 14.35 5.84
N PRO A 96 -15.76 14.66 7.15
CA PRO A 96 -14.83 14.00 8.07
C PRO A 96 -15.07 12.49 8.19
N TRP A 97 -16.33 12.05 8.19
CA TRP A 97 -16.68 10.64 8.37
C TRP A 97 -16.34 9.81 7.13
N LEU A 98 -16.54 10.40 5.94
CA LEU A 98 -16.13 9.77 4.69
C LEU A 98 -14.61 9.61 4.61
N GLY A 99 -13.87 10.67 4.95
CA GLY A 99 -12.42 10.67 5.00
C GLY A 99 -11.88 9.65 6.01
N LEU A 100 -12.43 9.63 7.23
CA LEU A 100 -12.02 8.71 8.29
C LEU A 100 -12.26 7.24 7.89
N ALA A 101 -13.42 6.93 7.35
CA ALA A 101 -13.76 5.58 6.90
C ALA A 101 -12.73 5.09 5.85
N ALA A 102 -12.46 5.93 4.84
CA ALA A 102 -11.48 5.61 3.83
C ALA A 102 -10.05 5.49 4.38
N ALA A 103 -9.67 6.38 5.30
CA ALA A 103 -8.37 6.38 5.96
C ALA A 103 -8.11 5.07 6.68
N ILE A 104 -9.06 4.63 7.50
CA ILE A 104 -8.94 3.40 8.29
C ILE A 104 -8.82 2.19 7.36
N THR A 105 -9.69 2.09 6.35
CA THR A 105 -9.69 0.96 5.42
C THR A 105 -8.39 0.90 4.60
N TYR A 106 -7.91 2.03 4.09
CA TYR A 106 -6.63 2.08 3.39
C TYR A 106 -5.45 1.76 4.31
N ALA A 107 -5.41 2.34 5.51
CA ALA A 107 -4.33 2.14 6.47
C ALA A 107 -4.21 0.67 6.90
N LEU A 108 -5.33 -0.01 7.12
CA LEU A 108 -5.35 -1.44 7.44
C LEU A 108 -4.78 -2.28 6.28
N ALA A 109 -5.22 -2.02 5.05
CA ALA A 109 -4.71 -2.73 3.88
C ALA A 109 -3.21 -2.52 3.69
N TYR A 110 -2.75 -1.28 3.82
CA TYR A 110 -1.33 -0.92 3.71
C TYR A 110 -0.48 -1.53 4.82
N THR A 111 -1.01 -1.60 6.05
CA THR A 111 -0.32 -2.22 7.19
C THR A 111 -0.11 -3.72 6.95
N VAL A 112 -1.10 -4.41 6.38
CA VAL A 112 -0.98 -5.83 6.02
C VAL A 112 0.04 -6.02 4.89
N GLU A 113 0.01 -5.19 3.84
CA GLU A 113 1.01 -5.20 2.76
C GLU A 113 2.43 -5.02 3.32
N LEU A 114 2.64 -4.01 4.18
CA LEU A 114 3.95 -3.76 4.80
C LEU A 114 4.37 -4.90 5.72
N GLY A 115 3.49 -5.36 6.62
CA GLY A 115 3.80 -6.44 7.56
C GLY A 115 4.23 -7.71 6.84
N LEU A 116 3.51 -8.12 5.80
CA LEU A 116 3.88 -9.28 4.99
C LEU A 116 5.16 -9.05 4.19
N SER A 117 5.40 -7.85 3.68
CA SER A 117 6.66 -7.51 3.02
C SER A 117 7.85 -7.68 3.95
N LEU A 118 7.72 -7.25 5.21
CA LEU A 118 8.77 -7.42 6.22
C LEU A 118 8.96 -8.90 6.59
N VAL A 119 7.87 -9.63 6.85
CA VAL A 119 7.92 -11.06 7.19
C VAL A 119 8.57 -11.88 6.07
N THR A 120 8.21 -11.61 4.81
CA THR A 120 8.78 -12.33 3.65
C THR A 120 10.25 -11.98 3.40
N TYR A 121 10.65 -10.73 3.61
CA TYR A 121 12.05 -10.30 3.50
C TYR A 121 12.93 -10.95 4.58
N PHE A 122 12.54 -10.82 5.86
CA PHE A 122 13.33 -11.32 6.98
C PHE A 122 13.22 -12.84 7.19
N GLY A 123 12.18 -13.48 6.66
CA GLY A 123 12.05 -14.93 6.62
C GLY A 123 12.91 -15.60 5.53
N SER A 124 13.39 -14.85 4.54
CA SER A 124 14.23 -15.40 3.46
C SER A 124 15.67 -15.62 3.93
N PRO A 125 16.34 -16.74 3.56
CA PRO A 125 17.72 -16.97 3.93
C PRO A 125 18.65 -15.87 3.38
N PRO A 126 19.76 -15.55 4.09
CA PRO A 126 20.76 -14.60 3.61
C PRO A 126 21.41 -15.08 2.31
N VAL A 127 21.80 -14.13 1.45
CA VAL A 127 22.56 -14.38 0.21
C VAL A 127 24.02 -14.03 0.34
#